data_AF-A0A1C4WSG7-F1
#
_entry.id   AF-A0A1C4WSG7-F1
#
_cell.length_a   1.000
_cell.length_b   1.000
_cell.length_c   1.000
_cell.angle_alpha   90.00
_cell.angle_beta   90.00
_cell.angle_gamma   90.00
#
_symmetry.space_group_name_H-M   'P 1'
#
loop_
_entity.id
_entity.type
_entity.pdbx_description
1 polymer ?
#
loop_
_entity_poly.entity_id
_entity_poly.type
_entity_poly.pdbx_seq_one_letter_code
_entity_poly.pdbx_strand_id
1 'polypeptide(L)' 'MTIRNGTAYPSLLPWQVGERRFKPAGLGRRGLDPAEVYAFLDRVAVDFAAVHAALAASRREVALARLALVRSSREATR' A
#
# COMPACT_ATOMS: atom_id res chain seq x y z
N MET A 1 16.77 7.64 8.12
CA MET A 1 16.64 7.85 6.66
C MET A 1 15.21 7.53 6.29
N THR A 2 14.34 8.53 6.37
CA THR A 2 12.90 8.37 6.10
C THR A 2 12.68 8.62 4.61
N ILE A 3 12.30 7.57 3.86
CA ILE A 3 11.91 7.72 2.46
C ILE A 3 10.64 8.58 2.44
N ARG A 4 10.77 9.84 2.02
CA ARG A 4 9.64 10.72 1.70
C ARG A 4 8.98 10.17 0.45
N ASN A 5 7.80 9.58 0.60
CA ASN A 5 6.92 9.30 -0.54
C ASN A 5 6.27 10.61 -0.98
N GLY A 6 6.31 10.85 -2.29
CA GLY A 6 5.77 12.05 -2.92
C GLY A 6 4.26 12.18 -2.74
N THR A 7 3.84 13.46 -2.65
CA THR A 7 2.48 14.00 -2.49
C THR A 7 1.91 13.92 -1.08
N ALA A 8 1.34 15.06 -0.64
CA ALA A 8 0.96 15.40 0.74
C ALA A 8 -0.22 14.57 1.34
N TYR A 9 -0.46 13.37 0.82
CA TYR A 9 -1.46 12.46 1.34
C TYR A 9 -0.75 11.33 2.09
N PRO A 10 -1.13 11.04 3.35
CA PRO A 10 -0.64 9.84 4.02
C PRO A 10 -0.95 8.63 3.14
N SER A 11 0.05 7.77 2.93
CA SER A 11 -0.10 6.55 2.13
C SER A 11 -1.35 5.81 2.60
N LEU A 12 -2.34 5.66 1.72
CA LEU A 12 -3.55 4.90 2.01
C LEU A 12 -3.15 3.47 2.34
N LEU A 13 -3.73 2.92 3.41
CA LEU A 13 -3.63 1.49 3.71
C LEU A 13 -4.75 0.74 2.97
N PRO A 14 -4.55 -0.53 2.58
CA PRO A 14 -5.53 -1.29 1.81
C PRO A 14 -6.94 -1.33 2.42
N TRP A 15 -7.03 -1.55 3.73
CA TRP A 15 -8.31 -1.57 4.45
C TRP A 15 -9.02 -0.20 4.45
N GLN A 16 -8.27 0.91 4.39
CA GLN A 16 -8.86 2.26 4.36
C GLN A 16 -9.57 2.54 3.03
N VAL A 17 -9.23 1.84 1.96
CA VAL A 17 -9.90 1.98 0.66
C VAL A 17 -11.28 1.31 0.70
N GLY A 18 -11.37 0.09 1.24
CA GLY A 18 -12.62 -0.66 1.33
C GLY A 18 -13.61 -0.10 2.37
N GLU A 19 -13.11 0.46 3.47
CA GLU A 19 -13.97 1.01 4.53
C GLU A 19 -14.46 2.44 4.25
N ARG A 20 -13.93 3.11 3.21
CA ARG A 20 -14.26 4.50 2.93
C ARG A 20 -15.71 4.62 2.46
N ARG A 21 -16.55 5.26 3.29
CA ARG A 21 -17.92 5.63 2.92
C ARG A 21 -17.96 7.02 2.31
N PHE A 22 -18.64 7.14 1.17
CA PHE A 22 -18.85 8.41 0.48
C PHE A 22 -20.24 8.97 0.81
N LYS A 23 -20.35 10.30 0.89
CA LYS A 23 -21.65 10.96 1.04
C LYS A 23 -22.44 10.79 -0.27
N PRO A 24 -23.76 10.50 -0.20
CA PRO A 24 -24.61 10.48 -1.38
C PRO A 24 -24.57 11.82 -2.12
N ALA A 25 -24.75 11.80 -3.44
CA ALA A 25 -24.94 13.03 -4.20
C ALA A 25 -26.20 13.75 -3.71
N GLY A 26 -26.12 15.07 -3.54
CA GLY A 26 -27.26 15.89 -3.12
C GLY A 26 -28.39 15.87 -4.15
N LEU A 27 -29.62 16.20 -3.70
CA LEU A 27 -30.80 16.30 -4.56
C LEU A 27 -30.51 17.15 -5.82
N GLY A 28 -30.90 16.63 -6.98
CA GLY A 28 -30.71 17.31 -8.28
C GLY A 28 -29.35 17.05 -8.95
N ARG A 29 -28.46 16.25 -8.36
CA ARG A 29 -27.21 15.82 -9.01
C ARG A 29 -27.21 14.32 -9.26
N ARG A 30 -26.84 13.89 -10.48
CA ARG A 30 -26.54 12.48 -10.77
C ARG A 30 -25.24 12.10 -10.06
N GLY A 31 -25.35 11.25 -9.03
CA GLY A 31 -24.23 10.57 -8.41
C GLY A 31 -23.94 9.22 -9.08
N LEU A 32 -22.78 8.65 -8.76
CA LEU A 32 -22.50 7.24 -9.05
C LEU A 32 -23.40 6.33 -8.21
N ASP A 33 -23.71 5.15 -8.72
CA ASP A 33 -24.40 4.12 -7.94
C ASP A 33 -23.50 3.72 -6.75
N PRO A 34 -23.93 3.93 -5.49
CA PRO A 34 -23.15 3.54 -4.33
C PRO A 34 -22.75 2.06 -4.34
N ALA A 35 -23.63 1.17 -4.81
CA ALA A 35 -23.35 -0.27 -4.84
C ALA A 35 -22.20 -0.60 -5.81
N GLU A 36 -22.22 0.00 -7.00
CA GLU A 36 -21.16 -0.16 -8.00
C GLU A 36 -19.82 0.39 -7.48
N VAL A 37 -19.86 1.56 -6.83
CA VAL A 37 -18.66 2.18 -6.22
C VAL A 37 -18.07 1.26 -5.15
N TYR A 38 -18.88 0.72 -4.26
CA TYR A 38 -18.37 -0.17 -3.21
C TYR A 38 -17.82 -1.49 -3.77
N ALA A 39 -18.46 -2.07 -4.80
CA ALA A 39 -17.95 -3.27 -5.47
C ALA A 39 -16.63 -3.02 -6.23
N PHE A 40 -16.45 -1.80 -6.77
CA PHE A 40 -15.17 -1.40 -7.35
C PHE A 40 -14.09 -1.24 -6.27
N LEU A 41 -14.41 -0.54 -5.18
CA LEU A 41 -13.45 -0.29 -4.09
C LEU A 41 -13.01 -1.57 -3.38
N ASP A 42 -13.89 -2.57 -3.27
CA ASP A 42 -13.54 -3.88 -2.73
C ASP A 42 -12.45 -4.56 -3.57
N ARG A 43 -12.61 -4.57 -4.90
CA ARG A 43 -11.58 -5.08 -5.83
C ARG A 43 -10.27 -4.29 -5.74
N VAL A 44 -10.35 -2.96 -5.69
CA VAL A 44 -9.18 -2.10 -5.52
C VAL A 44 -8.46 -2.42 -4.20
N ALA A 45 -9.18 -2.64 -3.11
CA ALA A 45 -8.60 -2.96 -1.82
C ALA A 45 -7.84 -4.30 -1.87
N VAL A 46 -8.39 -5.31 -2.55
CA VAL A 46 -7.73 -6.61 -2.76
C VAL A 46 -6.44 -6.46 -3.57
N ASP A 47 -6.50 -5.80 -4.73
CA ASP A 47 -5.33 -5.61 -5.59
C ASP A 47 -4.24 -4.79 -4.88
N PHE A 48 -4.67 -3.76 -4.15
CA PHE A 48 -3.76 -2.90 -3.42
C PHE A 48 -3.09 -3.64 -2.25
N ALA A 49 -3.81 -4.55 -1.57
CA ALA A 49 -3.22 -5.44 -0.58
C ALA A 49 -2.17 -6.37 -1.20
N ALA A 50 -2.44 -6.94 -2.38
CA ALA A 50 -1.49 -7.81 -3.08
C ALA A 50 -0.19 -7.07 -3.44
N VAL A 51 -0.29 -5.86 -3.99
CA VAL A 51 0.87 -5.02 -4.32
C VAL A 51 1.67 -4.67 -3.07
N HIS A 52 1.01 -4.29 -1.98
CA HIS A 52 1.67 -4.00 -0.71
C HIS A 52 2.40 -5.23 -0.13
N ALA A 53 1.80 -6.41 -0.23
CA ALA A 53 2.42 -7.66 0.21
C ALA A 53 3.67 -7.98 -0.62
N ALA A 54 3.59 -7.86 -1.94
CA ALA A 54 4.73 -8.07 -2.84
C ALA A 54 5.87 -7.08 -2.55
N LEU A 55 5.55 -5.80 -2.33
CA LEU A 55 6.53 -4.79 -1.96
C LEU A 55 7.19 -5.10 -0.60
N ALA A 56 6.42 -5.57 0.37
CA ALA A 56 6.95 -5.97 1.67
C ALA A 56 7.88 -7.18 1.57
N ALA A 57 7.54 -8.16 0.73
CA ALA A 57 8.39 -9.33 0.45
C ALA A 57 9.72 -8.90 -0.20
N SER A 58 9.67 -8.10 -1.26
CA SER A 58 10.87 -7.59 -1.93
C SER A 58 11.80 -6.82 -0.98
N ARG A 59 11.24 -5.97 -0.11
CA ARG A 59 12.03 -5.24 0.90
C ARG A 59 12.71 -6.17 1.91
N ARG A 60 12.07 -7.29 2.28
CA ARG A 60 12.65 -8.29 3.18
C ARG A 60 13.82 -9.01 2.50
N GLU A 61 13.66 -9.41 1.24
CA GLU A 61 14.74 -10.05 0.48
C GLU A 61 15.98 -9.15 0.40
N VAL A 62 15.78 -7.87 0.08
CA VAL A 62 16.88 -6.88 0.06
C VAL A 62 17.52 -6.73 1.44
N ALA A 63 16.72 -6.69 2.51
CA ALA A 63 17.25 -6.60 3.86
C ALA A 63 18.08 -7.83 4.25
N LEU A 64 17.62 -9.03 3.91
CA LEU A 64 18.34 -10.28 4.16
C LEU A 64 19.66 -10.35 3.38
N ALA A 65 19.64 -10.01 2.09
CA ALA A 65 20.84 -9.95 1.26
C ALA A 65 21.87 -8.96 1.84
N ARG A 66 21.41 -7.79 2.30
CA ARG A 66 22.27 -6.79 2.92
C ARG A 66 22.86 -7.27 4.24
N LEU A 67 22.09 -7.97 5.07
CA LEU A 67 22.58 -8.53 6.35
C LEU A 67 23.64 -9.61 6.12
N ALA A 68 23.47 -10.47 5.12
CA ALA A 68 24.45 -11.49 4.75
C ALA A 68 25.78 -10.84 4.33
N LEU A 69 25.72 -9.80 3.50
CA LEU A 69 26.91 -9.05 3.06
C LEU A 69 27.66 -8.41 4.23
N VAL A 70 26.94 -7.81 5.18
CA VAL A 70 27.55 -7.21 6.38
C VAL A 70 28.18 -8.25 7.28
N ARG A 71 27.63 -9.47 7.35
CA ARG A 71 28.22 -10.57 8.12
C ARG A 71 29.55 -11.00 7.51
N SER A 72 29.57 -11.29 6.21
CA SER A 72 30.78 -11.76 5.53
C SER A 72 31.89 -10.71 5.51
N SER A 73 31.54 -9.42 5.41
CA SER A 73 32.55 -8.34 5.47
C SER A 73 33.21 -8.24 6.85
N ARG A 74 32.48 -8.56 7.93
CA ARG A 74 33.04 -8.55 9.30
C ARG A 74 33.99 -9.71 9.54
N GLU A 75 33.72 -10.87 8.96
CA GLU A 75 34.61 -12.04 9.03
C GLU A 75 35.92 -11.79 8.26
N ALA A 76 35.88 -11.03 7.16
CA ALA A 76 37.08 -10.67 6.39
C ALA A 76 37.99 -9.61 7.05
N THR A 77 37.52 -8.93 8.09
CA THR A 77 38.29 -7.86 8.77
C THR A 77 38.88 -8.33 10.11
N ARG A 78 38.84 -9.64 10.39
CA ARG A 78 39.42 -10.28 11.58
C ARG A 78 40.52 -11.25 11.17
#